data_AF-A0A9X6MP23-F1
#
_entry.id   AF-A0A9X6MP23-F1
#
_cell.length_a   1.000
_cell.length_b   1.000
_cell.length_c   1.000
_cell.angle_alpha   90.00
_cell.angle_beta   90.00
_cell.angle_gamma   90.00
#
_symmetry.space_group_name_H-M   'P 1'
#
loop_
_entity.id
_entity.type
_entity.pdbx_description
1 polymer ?
#
loop_
_entity_poly.entity_id
_entity_poly.type
_entity_poly.pdbx_seq_one_letter_code
_entity_poly.pdbx_strand_id
1 'polypeptide(L)'
;MRKVLKSSILTCVTLVGLCTTTTAFADSHPGYSYESNIGYQNSTWMSELEDSKKISELSIPGTHGSMALHGVSVFDENLTRNQTMNLSQQLNSGIRYVDMRVKRVKNSFAMHHGIVYQKAMFEDVLKETIQFLRDHPKETILMRLKEDTDPETGSLSFEQILKNYKDRNAAYFWDPNSVASLERNNPKLGDVRGKIVLLQNFTASQEYGINYDSLYTQDKFEVGTGPNGMYDKWISVKNHLLQANNNVNDGKIYLNHFSGTGGASALLNNFYPWFIASGKESRNTDSNQKLIQKNATNEWGDFPRDRNGQVFYGGINTMGTDFIQKSWLNRAGIIAADFPGPGLIDSIIRLNGIHSNEKEVLISQISSESNPLSGQKNRSSQNFNITNLPTGTNGLKWVIEPTGTDNASAISFNVMVDVSLGTDSVRWKNLSNGSKTEAYTNAKYYIANPTGATSKFTVKIYAITN
;
A
#
# COMPACT_ATOMS: atom_id res chain seq x y z
N MET A 1 -4.38 -33.43 71.47
CA MET A 1 -5.24 -34.29 70.64
C MET A 1 -6.30 -33.43 69.96
N ARG A 2 -6.37 -33.49 68.61
CA ARG A 2 -7.51 -33.21 67.69
C ARG A 2 -8.51 -32.10 68.05
N LYS A 3 -8.48 -30.97 67.31
CA LYS A 3 -9.34 -30.59 66.14
C LYS A 3 -10.68 -29.96 66.55
N VAL A 4 -10.90 -28.70 66.11
CA VAL A 4 -12.10 -28.32 65.35
C VAL A 4 -11.70 -27.27 64.30
N LEU A 5 -11.83 -27.63 63.02
CA LEU A 5 -11.76 -26.73 61.87
C LEU A 5 -12.98 -25.80 61.87
N LYS A 6 -12.78 -24.50 61.62
CA LYS A 6 -13.84 -23.62 61.10
C LYS A 6 -13.60 -23.45 59.60
N SER A 7 -14.42 -24.11 58.79
CA SER A 7 -14.57 -23.80 57.36
C SER A 7 -15.51 -22.61 57.22
N SER A 8 -14.98 -21.48 56.76
CA SER A 8 -15.78 -20.39 56.21
C SER A 8 -16.11 -20.71 54.76
N ILE A 9 -17.40 -20.88 54.46
CA ILE A 9 -17.92 -20.98 53.10
C ILE A 9 -17.94 -19.57 52.52
N LEU A 10 -17.00 -19.26 51.62
CA LEU A 10 -17.06 -18.06 50.79
C LEU A 10 -17.81 -18.42 49.51
N THR A 11 -19.07 -17.99 49.44
CA THR A 11 -19.93 -18.14 48.26
C THR A 11 -19.33 -17.34 47.10
N CYS A 12 -18.68 -18.04 46.17
CA CYS A 12 -18.23 -17.47 44.90
C CYS A 12 -19.48 -17.18 44.03
N VAL A 13 -19.90 -15.92 43.98
CA VAL A 13 -20.82 -15.45 42.94
C VAL A 13 -20.00 -15.29 41.67
N THR A 14 -19.95 -16.33 40.83
CA THR A 14 -19.47 -16.21 39.46
C THR A 14 -20.46 -15.35 38.69
N LEU A 15 -20.17 -14.06 38.57
CA LEU A 15 -20.79 -13.19 37.58
C LEU A 15 -20.28 -13.69 36.22
N VAL A 16 -21.06 -14.54 35.54
CA VAL A 16 -20.84 -14.87 34.13
C VAL A 16 -21.21 -13.60 33.37
N GLY A 17 -20.25 -12.68 33.26
CA GLY A 17 -20.30 -11.65 32.26
C GLY A 17 -20.31 -12.36 30.91
N LEU A 18 -21.43 -12.28 30.19
CA LEU A 18 -21.40 -12.49 28.75
C LEU A 18 -20.45 -11.42 28.18
N CYS A 19 -19.17 -11.77 28.06
CA CYS A 19 -18.29 -11.15 27.09
C CYS A 19 -18.89 -11.48 25.72
N THR A 20 -19.75 -10.61 25.21
CA THR A 20 -19.98 -10.54 23.79
C THR A 20 -18.67 -10.08 23.17
N THR A 21 -17.82 -11.04 22.84
CA THR A 21 -16.74 -10.80 21.88
C THR A 21 -17.45 -10.35 20.61
N THR A 22 -17.43 -9.04 20.34
CA THR A 22 -17.70 -8.55 19.00
C THR A 22 -16.71 -9.28 18.11
N THR A 23 -17.20 -10.22 17.31
CA THR A 23 -16.39 -10.86 16.26
C THR A 23 -16.04 -9.76 15.27
N ALA A 24 -14.96 -9.06 15.55
CA ALA A 24 -14.37 -8.10 14.65
C ALA A 24 -13.74 -8.93 13.52
N PHE A 25 -14.24 -8.69 12.31
CA PHE A 25 -13.87 -9.43 11.11
C PHE A 25 -12.47 -8.99 10.67
N ALA A 26 -11.54 -9.94 10.54
CA ALA A 26 -10.27 -9.71 9.87
C ALA A 26 -10.52 -9.10 8.47
N ASP A 27 -10.03 -7.88 8.25
CA ASP A 27 -10.26 -7.11 7.02
C ASP A 27 -8.93 -6.91 6.31
N SER A 28 -8.49 -7.91 5.53
CA SER A 28 -7.22 -7.84 4.80
C SER A 28 -7.37 -6.95 3.57
N HIS A 29 -7.10 -5.64 3.70
CA HIS A 29 -7.07 -4.72 2.56
C HIS A 29 -5.80 -4.94 1.72
N PRO A 30 -5.87 -5.16 0.39
CA PRO A 30 -4.69 -5.48 -0.42
C PRO A 30 -3.71 -4.30 -0.58
N GLY A 31 -4.14 -3.09 -0.22
CA GLY A 31 -3.30 -1.89 -0.14
C GLY A 31 -2.18 -1.94 0.91
N TYR A 32 -2.28 -2.77 1.95
CA TYR A 32 -1.32 -2.87 3.04
C TYR A 32 -0.91 -4.32 3.30
N SER A 33 0.37 -4.57 3.56
CA SER A 33 0.85 -5.88 4.00
C SER A 33 2.07 -5.76 4.91
N TYR A 34 2.02 -6.41 6.08
CA TYR A 34 3.15 -6.54 7.00
C TYR A 34 3.87 -7.88 6.82
N GLU A 35 3.59 -8.60 5.74
CA GLU A 35 4.29 -9.85 5.42
C GLU A 35 5.65 -9.54 4.78
N SER A 36 6.65 -10.40 5.00
CA SER A 36 7.90 -10.33 4.25
C SER A 36 7.73 -10.84 2.81
N ASN A 37 6.81 -11.79 2.58
CA ASN A 37 6.40 -12.23 1.26
C ASN A 37 4.93 -11.89 1.04
N ILE A 38 4.66 -10.89 0.21
CA ILE A 38 3.30 -10.44 -0.08
C ILE A 38 2.60 -11.29 -1.15
N GLY A 39 3.29 -12.25 -1.75
CA GLY A 39 2.74 -13.19 -2.73
C GLY A 39 2.48 -12.63 -4.13
N TYR A 40 2.91 -11.41 -4.42
CA TYR A 40 2.69 -10.72 -5.69
C TYR A 40 4.02 -10.42 -6.36
N GLN A 41 4.12 -10.67 -7.66
CA GLN A 41 5.30 -10.38 -8.46
C GLN A 41 4.94 -9.60 -9.72
N ASN A 42 5.74 -8.59 -10.03
CA ASN A 42 5.69 -7.88 -11.30
C ASN A 42 7.06 -7.26 -11.62
N SER A 43 8.05 -8.13 -11.85
CA SER A 43 9.45 -7.73 -11.98
C SER A 43 9.81 -7.11 -13.34
N THR A 44 8.90 -7.08 -14.31
CA THR A 44 9.18 -6.62 -15.69
C THR A 44 8.18 -5.60 -16.23
N TRP A 45 7.39 -4.94 -15.39
CA TRP A 45 6.30 -4.07 -15.87
C TRP A 45 6.77 -2.87 -16.71
N MET A 46 7.99 -2.34 -16.48
CA MET A 46 8.48 -1.23 -17.31
C MET A 46 8.88 -1.69 -18.72
N SER A 47 9.11 -2.99 -18.93
CA SER A 47 9.49 -3.56 -20.23
C SER A 47 8.42 -3.44 -21.31
N GLU A 48 7.17 -3.25 -20.92
CA GLU A 48 6.00 -3.07 -21.79
C GLU A 48 5.79 -1.60 -22.21
N LEU A 49 6.49 -0.67 -21.56
CA LEU A 49 6.39 0.75 -21.85
C LEU A 49 7.31 1.16 -23.00
N GLU A 50 6.90 2.17 -23.76
CA GLU A 50 7.75 2.75 -24.80
C GLU A 50 8.94 3.51 -24.22
N ASP A 51 10.07 3.45 -24.93
CA ASP A 51 11.31 4.16 -24.58
C ASP A 51 11.16 5.68 -24.60
N SER A 52 10.18 6.20 -25.36
CA SER A 52 9.87 7.62 -25.51
C SER A 52 9.27 8.25 -24.25
N LYS A 53 8.63 7.45 -23.38
CA LYS A 53 7.98 7.95 -22.16
C LYS A 53 9.01 8.58 -21.24
N LYS A 54 8.72 9.77 -20.73
CA LYS A 54 9.53 10.44 -19.71
C LYS A 54 9.23 9.88 -18.33
N ILE A 55 10.21 9.95 -17.42
CA ILE A 55 10.02 9.54 -16.02
C ILE A 55 8.84 10.28 -15.37
N SER A 56 8.63 11.57 -15.69
CA SER A 56 7.47 12.31 -15.22
C SER A 56 6.15 11.70 -15.62
N GLU A 57 6.04 11.02 -16.76
CA GLU A 57 4.77 10.48 -17.27
C GLU A 57 4.35 9.19 -16.58
N LEU A 58 5.25 8.57 -15.81
CA LEU A 58 5.02 7.28 -15.18
C LEU A 58 4.36 7.42 -13.80
N SER A 59 3.56 6.41 -13.45
CA SER A 59 3.14 6.15 -12.08
C SER A 59 4.01 5.03 -11.51
N ILE A 60 4.80 5.31 -10.48
CA ILE A 60 5.86 4.41 -10.02
C ILE A 60 5.62 4.01 -8.56
N PRO A 61 5.45 2.72 -8.26
CA PRO A 61 5.37 2.27 -6.88
C PRO A 61 6.75 2.32 -6.22
N GLY A 62 6.77 2.79 -4.99
CA GLY A 62 7.97 3.10 -4.23
C GLY A 62 7.84 2.75 -2.75
N THR A 63 8.99 2.55 -2.11
CA THR A 63 9.07 2.32 -0.66
C THR A 63 9.80 3.46 0.03
N HIS A 64 9.22 3.96 1.12
CA HIS A 64 9.89 4.85 2.07
C HIS A 64 10.79 4.02 2.98
N GLY A 65 11.98 4.55 3.31
CA GLY A 65 12.97 3.84 4.12
C GLY A 65 13.16 2.40 3.64
N SER A 66 13.55 2.19 2.38
CA SER A 66 13.50 0.87 1.74
C SER A 66 14.30 -0.21 2.47
N MET A 67 15.35 0.20 3.18
CA MET A 67 16.18 -0.68 4.01
C MET A 67 15.86 -0.59 5.51
N ALA A 68 14.82 0.15 5.92
CA ALA A 68 14.39 0.27 7.31
C ALA A 68 13.62 -0.99 7.75
N LEU A 69 14.35 -2.11 7.87
CA LEU A 69 13.85 -3.45 8.18
C LEU A 69 13.96 -3.79 9.67
N HIS A 70 14.68 -2.99 10.46
CA HIS A 70 15.02 -3.33 11.84
C HIS A 70 14.88 -2.13 12.78
N GLY A 71 14.39 -2.41 13.99
CA GLY A 71 14.62 -1.58 15.17
C GLY A 71 15.85 -2.06 15.96
N VAL A 72 16.25 -1.27 16.95
CA VAL A 72 17.28 -1.60 17.94
C VAL A 72 16.77 -2.67 18.92
N SER A 73 15.48 -2.63 19.25
CA SER A 73 14.75 -3.51 20.15
C SER A 73 13.31 -3.73 19.65
N VAL A 74 12.55 -4.60 20.31
CA VAL A 74 11.12 -4.82 20.01
C VAL A 74 10.25 -3.59 20.30
N PHE A 75 10.72 -2.64 21.12
CA PHE A 75 9.95 -1.46 21.52
C PHE A 75 10.01 -0.33 20.48
N ASP A 76 11.16 -0.14 19.83
CA ASP A 76 11.39 0.85 18.79
C ASP A 76 11.24 0.28 17.37
N GLU A 77 11.13 -1.04 17.21
CA GLU A 77 10.79 -1.70 15.95
C GLU A 77 9.50 -1.13 15.33
N ASN A 78 8.51 -0.79 16.16
CA ASN A 78 7.28 -0.16 15.68
C ASN A 78 7.50 1.27 15.16
N LEU A 79 8.52 2.00 15.62
CA LEU A 79 8.80 3.37 15.18
C LEU A 79 9.67 3.40 13.92
N THR A 80 10.63 2.49 13.86
CA THR A 80 11.78 2.59 12.96
C THR A 80 11.64 1.71 11.74
N ARG A 81 10.85 0.63 11.80
CA ARG A 81 10.59 -0.21 10.64
C ARG A 81 9.61 0.46 9.69
N ASN A 82 9.97 0.51 8.42
CA ASN A 82 9.11 0.96 7.33
C ASN A 82 8.75 -0.16 6.36
N GLN A 83 9.56 -1.22 6.30
CA GLN A 83 9.36 -2.34 5.38
C GLN A 83 9.56 -3.69 6.08
N THR A 84 8.84 -4.71 5.61
CA THR A 84 9.04 -6.13 5.97
C THR A 84 9.60 -6.95 4.82
N MET A 85 9.35 -6.53 3.58
CA MET A 85 10.01 -7.06 2.39
C MET A 85 11.48 -6.62 2.37
N ASN A 86 12.41 -7.54 2.14
CA ASN A 86 13.79 -7.17 1.78
C ASN A 86 13.83 -6.51 0.39
N LEU A 87 14.97 -5.94 0.00
CA LEU A 87 15.09 -5.18 -1.24
C LEU A 87 14.76 -6.03 -2.48
N SER A 88 15.30 -7.25 -2.58
CA SER A 88 14.91 -8.18 -3.65
C SER A 88 13.41 -8.43 -3.75
N GLN A 89 12.72 -8.64 -2.63
CA GLN A 89 11.26 -8.81 -2.60
C GLN A 89 10.52 -7.55 -3.04
N GLN A 90 10.97 -6.36 -2.64
CA GLN A 90 10.40 -5.09 -3.09
C GLN A 90 10.53 -4.95 -4.62
N LEU A 91 11.73 -5.16 -5.17
CA LEU A 91 11.99 -5.05 -6.60
C LEU A 91 11.18 -6.06 -7.42
N ASN A 92 11.13 -7.33 -6.97
CA ASN A 92 10.34 -8.38 -7.61
C ASN A 92 8.83 -8.13 -7.55
N SER A 93 8.34 -7.47 -6.50
CA SER A 93 6.93 -7.07 -6.38
C SER A 93 6.57 -5.92 -7.32
N GLY A 94 7.55 -5.23 -7.92
CA GLY A 94 7.33 -4.14 -8.89
C GLY A 94 7.78 -2.75 -8.41
N ILE A 95 8.36 -2.64 -7.21
CA ILE A 95 8.91 -1.36 -6.69
C ILE A 95 10.06 -0.88 -7.60
N ARG A 96 10.01 0.40 -8.01
CA ARG A 96 11.06 1.04 -8.83
C ARG A 96 11.55 2.38 -8.27
N TYR A 97 10.92 2.90 -7.22
CA TYR A 97 11.48 3.97 -6.38
C TYR A 97 11.92 3.40 -5.03
N VAL A 98 13.16 3.67 -4.66
CA VAL A 98 13.72 3.23 -3.37
C VAL A 98 14.36 4.39 -2.62
N ASP A 99 14.02 4.55 -1.34
CA ASP A 99 14.54 5.58 -0.43
C ASP A 99 15.70 5.01 0.40
N MET A 100 16.93 5.30 -0.04
CA MET A 100 18.17 4.84 0.57
C MET A 100 18.75 5.92 1.47
N ARG A 101 18.78 5.62 2.77
CA ARG A 101 19.25 6.49 3.83
C ARG A 101 20.52 5.94 4.43
N VAL A 102 21.56 6.77 4.48
CA VAL A 102 22.91 6.31 4.82
C VAL A 102 23.55 7.15 5.91
N LYS A 103 24.48 6.52 6.62
CA LYS A 103 25.50 7.17 7.45
C LYS A 103 26.86 6.91 6.81
N ARG A 104 27.72 7.94 6.75
CA ARG A 104 29.13 7.74 6.39
C ARG A 104 29.90 7.08 7.52
N VAL A 105 30.59 6.00 7.17
CA VAL A 105 31.45 5.21 8.07
C VAL A 105 32.76 4.96 7.35
N LYS A 106 33.82 5.67 7.75
CA LYS A 106 35.14 5.65 7.11
C LYS A 106 35.04 6.00 5.62
N ASN A 107 35.19 5.01 4.75
CA ASN A 107 35.14 5.17 3.29
C ASN A 107 33.88 4.55 2.67
N SER A 108 32.85 4.27 3.47
CA SER A 108 31.67 3.51 3.09
C SER A 108 30.37 4.16 3.58
N PHE A 109 29.25 3.72 3.01
CA PHE A 109 27.90 4.06 3.44
C PHE A 109 27.28 2.87 4.17
N ALA A 110 26.86 3.08 5.41
CA ALA A 110 26.08 2.13 6.19
C ALA A 110 24.59 2.51 6.15
N MET A 111 23.70 1.56 5.87
CA MET A 111 22.26 1.83 5.78
C MET A 111 21.69 2.18 7.16
N HIS A 112 20.95 3.28 7.25
CA HIS A 112 20.39 3.81 8.49
C HIS A 112 18.95 4.28 8.30
N HIS A 113 18.22 4.36 9.41
CA HIS A 113 16.98 5.12 9.50
C HIS A 113 17.01 5.88 10.82
N GLY A 114 17.20 7.20 10.74
CA GLY A 114 17.66 8.01 11.86
C GLY A 114 18.98 7.47 12.42
N ILE A 115 19.05 7.26 13.73
CA ILE A 115 20.24 6.73 14.42
C ILE A 115 20.39 5.20 14.32
N VAL A 116 19.42 4.49 13.73
CA VAL A 116 19.36 3.03 13.77
C VAL A 116 20.04 2.42 12.56
N TYR A 117 21.14 1.70 12.80
CA TYR A 117 21.80 0.89 11.78
C TYR A 117 20.91 -0.26 11.33
N GLN A 118 20.70 -0.36 10.02
CA GLN A 118 19.79 -1.33 9.41
C GLN A 118 20.45 -2.66 9.05
N LYS A 119 21.60 -2.97 9.67
CA LYS A 119 22.31 -4.25 9.49
C LYS A 119 22.71 -4.55 8.03
N ALA A 120 22.88 -3.50 7.22
CA ALA A 120 23.27 -3.59 5.81
C ALA A 120 24.19 -2.42 5.43
N MET A 121 25.07 -2.66 4.48
CA MET A 121 25.91 -1.63 3.84
C MET A 121 25.34 -1.27 2.47
N PHE A 122 25.71 -0.11 1.93
CA PHE A 122 25.27 0.28 0.59
C PHE A 122 25.79 -0.65 -0.51
N GLU A 123 26.92 -1.33 -0.30
CA GLU A 123 27.41 -2.38 -1.21
C GLU A 123 26.40 -3.54 -1.34
N ASP A 124 25.71 -3.91 -0.25
CA ASP A 124 24.68 -4.95 -0.27
C ASP A 124 23.48 -4.50 -1.13
N VAL A 125 23.07 -3.23 -0.97
CA VAL A 125 22.01 -2.60 -1.78
C VAL A 125 22.39 -2.60 -3.26
N LEU A 126 23.62 -2.20 -3.60
CA LEU A 126 24.09 -2.18 -4.99
C LEU A 126 24.13 -3.59 -5.58
N LYS A 127 24.60 -4.59 -4.82
CA LYS A 127 24.63 -5.98 -5.27
C LYS A 127 23.24 -6.49 -5.65
N GLU A 128 22.23 -6.29 -4.79
CA GLU A 128 20.86 -6.72 -5.07
C GLU A 128 20.25 -5.94 -6.25
N THR A 129 20.45 -4.62 -6.28
CA THR A 129 19.90 -3.74 -7.34
C THR A 129 20.51 -4.06 -8.71
N ILE A 130 21.83 -4.25 -8.76
CA ILE A 130 22.56 -4.59 -9.99
C ILE A 130 22.19 -5.99 -10.48
N GLN A 131 22.01 -6.95 -9.55
CA GLN A 131 21.54 -8.28 -9.93
C GLN A 131 20.14 -8.20 -10.56
N PHE A 132 19.21 -7.45 -9.95
CA PHE A 132 17.87 -7.23 -10.50
C PHE A 132 17.93 -6.59 -11.90
N LEU A 133 18.72 -5.54 -12.09
CA LEU A 133 18.87 -4.88 -13.39
C LEU A 133 19.55 -5.76 -14.45
N ARG A 134 20.42 -6.70 -14.04
CA ARG A 134 21.01 -7.70 -14.94
C ARG A 134 19.95 -8.70 -15.41
N ASP A 135 19.09 -9.16 -14.51
CA ASP A 135 18.04 -10.13 -14.80
C ASP A 135 16.86 -9.46 -15.56
N HIS A 136 16.69 -8.15 -15.38
CA HIS A 136 15.61 -7.36 -15.99
C HIS A 136 16.14 -6.06 -16.64
N PRO A 137 16.92 -6.15 -17.74
CA PRO A 137 17.64 -5.01 -18.32
C PRO A 137 16.74 -3.91 -18.92
N LYS A 138 15.44 -4.16 -19.06
CA LYS A 138 14.47 -3.16 -19.50
C LYS A 138 13.88 -2.33 -18.34
N GLU A 139 14.17 -2.68 -17.09
CA GLU A 139 13.73 -1.91 -15.93
C GLU A 139 14.74 -0.80 -15.58
N THR A 140 14.35 0.15 -14.75
CA THR A 140 15.23 1.17 -14.18
C THR A 140 14.88 1.39 -12.71
N ILE A 141 15.84 1.78 -11.87
CA ILE A 141 15.61 2.03 -10.44
C ILE A 141 15.88 3.50 -10.12
N LEU A 142 14.86 4.22 -9.67
CA LEU A 142 14.99 5.56 -9.09
C LEU A 142 15.41 5.40 -7.62
N MET A 143 16.66 5.72 -7.32
CA MET A 143 17.22 5.57 -5.98
C MET A 143 17.43 6.95 -5.36
N ARG A 144 16.55 7.34 -4.44
CA ARG A 144 16.84 8.48 -3.56
C ARG A 144 17.97 8.08 -2.65
N LEU A 145 19.04 8.89 -2.64
CA LEU A 145 20.18 8.69 -1.77
C LEU A 145 20.36 9.93 -0.89
N LYS A 146 20.30 9.75 0.43
CA LYS A 146 20.36 10.82 1.43
C LYS A 146 21.25 10.43 2.62
N GLU A 147 22.02 11.37 3.15
CA GLU A 147 22.65 11.26 4.46
C GLU A 147 21.63 11.54 5.57
N ASP A 148 21.43 10.58 6.47
CA ASP A 148 20.32 10.62 7.45
C ASP A 148 20.78 10.97 8.88
N THR A 149 22.07 10.85 9.17
CA THR A 149 22.67 11.15 10.47
C THR A 149 24.14 11.55 10.31
N ASP A 150 24.70 12.11 11.38
CA ASP A 150 26.08 12.60 11.38
C ASP A 150 27.09 11.47 11.03
N PRO A 151 28.15 11.80 10.27
CA PRO A 151 29.16 10.83 9.89
C PRO A 151 29.97 10.33 11.09
N GLU A 152 30.54 9.12 10.97
CA GLU A 152 31.64 8.71 11.85
C GLU A 152 32.84 9.65 11.68
N THR A 153 33.48 10.05 12.78
CA THR A 153 34.67 10.92 12.76
C THR A 153 35.75 10.35 11.84
N GLY A 154 36.32 11.18 10.97
CA GLY A 154 37.35 10.77 10.01
C GLY A 154 36.81 10.09 8.75
N SER A 155 35.48 10.03 8.56
CA SER A 155 34.90 9.56 7.30
C SER A 155 35.24 10.49 6.13
N LEU A 156 35.40 9.90 4.94
CA LEU A 156 35.52 10.64 3.68
C LEU A 156 34.26 11.50 3.41
N SER A 157 34.36 12.42 2.46
CA SER A 157 33.18 13.18 2.03
C SER A 157 32.15 12.26 1.35
N PHE A 158 30.89 12.66 1.37
CA PHE A 158 29.81 11.92 0.72
C PHE A 158 30.12 11.66 -0.76
N GLU A 159 30.56 12.69 -1.47
CA GLU A 159 30.91 12.60 -2.89
C GLU A 159 32.08 11.65 -3.15
N GLN A 160 33.13 11.66 -2.32
CA GLN A 160 34.26 10.74 -2.46
C GLN A 160 33.83 9.28 -2.33
N ILE A 161 32.96 8.98 -1.34
CA ILE A 161 32.44 7.63 -1.13
C ILE A 161 31.55 7.21 -2.29
N LEU A 162 30.63 8.08 -2.72
CA LEU A 162 29.77 7.82 -3.87
C LEU A 162 30.58 7.56 -5.14
N LYS A 163 31.61 8.36 -5.40
CA LYS A 163 32.49 8.18 -6.56
C LYS A 163 33.14 6.80 -6.55
N ASN A 164 33.62 6.32 -5.40
CA ASN A 164 34.19 4.98 -5.29
C ASN A 164 33.17 3.88 -5.64
N TYR A 165 31.89 4.02 -5.25
CA TYR A 165 30.84 3.08 -5.65
C TYR A 165 30.51 3.18 -7.14
N LYS A 166 30.37 4.41 -7.68
CA LYS A 166 30.03 4.65 -9.08
C LYS A 166 31.12 4.18 -10.02
N ASP A 167 32.39 4.46 -9.74
CA ASP A 167 33.53 4.08 -10.59
C ASP A 167 33.63 2.56 -10.74
N ARG A 168 33.40 1.81 -9.65
CA ARG A 168 33.39 0.34 -9.66
C ARG A 168 32.19 -0.26 -10.41
N ASN A 169 31.09 0.49 -10.54
CA ASN A 169 29.81 0.03 -11.06
C ASN A 169 29.29 0.91 -12.20
N ALA A 170 30.18 1.57 -12.96
CA ALA A 170 29.81 2.66 -13.87
C ALA A 170 28.77 2.25 -14.93
N ALA A 171 28.80 0.98 -15.36
CA ALA A 171 27.83 0.42 -16.32
C ALA A 171 26.38 0.39 -15.80
N TYR A 172 26.16 0.47 -14.49
CA TYR A 172 24.82 0.40 -13.89
C TYR A 172 24.34 1.74 -13.34
N PHE A 173 25.17 2.78 -13.27
CA PHE A 173 24.70 4.12 -12.93
C PHE A 173 24.36 4.89 -14.20
N TRP A 174 23.23 5.58 -14.21
CA TRP A 174 22.93 6.53 -15.27
C TRP A 174 23.86 7.74 -15.17
N ASP A 175 24.32 8.25 -16.31
CA ASP A 175 25.10 9.48 -16.40
C ASP A 175 24.19 10.62 -16.89
N PRO A 176 23.89 11.63 -16.07
CA PRO A 176 23.06 12.76 -16.50
C PRO A 176 23.66 13.53 -17.67
N ASN A 177 24.97 13.44 -17.94
CA ASN A 177 25.58 14.06 -19.12
C ASN A 177 25.35 13.29 -20.42
N SER A 178 24.74 12.10 -20.37
CA SER A 178 24.37 11.33 -21.56
C SER A 178 23.18 11.93 -22.33
N VAL A 179 22.46 12.88 -21.72
CA VAL A 179 21.31 13.58 -22.31
C VAL A 179 21.51 15.10 -22.29
N ALA A 180 20.66 15.84 -23.03
CA ALA A 180 20.68 17.29 -23.02
C ALA A 180 20.41 17.85 -21.61
N SER A 181 21.00 19.01 -21.26
CA SER A 181 20.87 19.62 -19.93
C SER A 181 19.41 19.81 -19.47
N LEU A 182 18.52 20.19 -20.40
CA LEU A 182 17.09 20.34 -20.17
C LEU A 182 16.32 19.02 -19.95
N GLU A 183 16.92 17.87 -20.28
CA GLU A 183 16.34 16.53 -20.10
C GLU A 183 16.86 15.84 -18.82
N ARG A 184 17.91 16.37 -18.17
CA ARG A 184 18.55 15.75 -17.00
C ARG A 184 17.62 15.49 -15.82
N ASN A 185 16.68 16.40 -15.57
CA ASN A 185 15.73 16.25 -14.47
C ASN A 185 14.45 15.50 -14.87
N ASN A 186 14.34 15.09 -16.13
CA ASN A 186 13.20 14.32 -16.62
C ASN A 186 13.57 13.51 -17.88
N PRO A 187 14.49 12.54 -17.75
CA PRO A 187 14.98 11.75 -18.88
C PRO A 187 13.87 10.83 -19.43
N LYS A 188 14.08 10.31 -20.65
CA LYS A 188 13.20 9.28 -21.20
C LYS A 188 13.54 7.93 -20.59
N LEU A 189 12.58 7.03 -20.56
CA LEU A 189 12.72 5.69 -20.01
C LEU A 189 13.83 4.93 -20.76
N GLY A 190 13.90 5.06 -22.08
CA GLY A 190 14.95 4.46 -22.91
C GLY A 190 16.37 4.87 -22.50
N ASP A 191 16.57 6.11 -22.06
CA ASP A 191 17.88 6.64 -21.66
C ASP A 191 18.39 6.01 -20.35
N VAL A 192 17.48 5.46 -19.53
CA VAL A 192 17.77 5.02 -18.16
C VAL A 192 17.54 3.51 -17.93
N ARG A 193 17.13 2.75 -18.95
CA ARG A 193 16.95 1.29 -18.81
C ARG A 193 18.26 0.59 -18.45
N GLY A 194 18.16 -0.40 -17.57
CA GLY A 194 19.30 -1.14 -17.03
C GLY A 194 20.16 -0.30 -16.08
N LYS A 195 19.71 0.88 -15.66
CA LYS A 195 20.45 1.81 -14.80
C LYS A 195 19.76 2.09 -13.47
N ILE A 196 20.59 2.46 -12.51
CA ILE A 196 20.23 3.17 -11.29
C ILE A 196 20.29 4.66 -11.62
N VAL A 197 19.15 5.34 -11.49
CA VAL A 197 19.03 6.79 -11.57
C VAL A 197 19.02 7.32 -10.16
N LEU A 198 20.06 8.07 -9.78
CA LEU A 198 20.10 8.71 -8.47
C LEU A 198 19.10 9.86 -8.43
N LEU A 199 18.22 9.86 -7.43
CA LEU A 199 17.55 11.07 -6.98
C LEU A 199 18.46 11.69 -5.93
N GLN A 200 19.26 12.64 -6.37
CA GLN A 200 20.36 13.23 -5.61
C GLN A 200 19.79 14.11 -4.49
N ASN A 201 19.88 13.62 -3.25
CA ASN A 201 19.51 14.35 -2.04
C ASN A 201 20.73 14.51 -1.12
N PHE A 202 21.82 14.98 -1.72
CA PHE A 202 23.10 15.29 -1.10
C PHE A 202 23.81 16.38 -1.90
N THR A 203 24.71 17.12 -1.25
CA THR A 203 25.55 18.13 -1.89
C THR A 203 26.77 17.48 -2.53
N ALA A 204 27.10 17.91 -3.76
CA ALA A 204 28.28 17.46 -4.49
C ALA A 204 28.77 18.55 -5.45
N SER A 205 30.01 18.40 -5.94
CA SER A 205 30.64 19.32 -6.88
C SER A 205 30.07 19.26 -8.30
N GLN A 206 29.36 18.18 -8.64
CA GLN A 206 28.73 17.94 -9.93
C GLN A 206 27.40 17.17 -9.78
N GLU A 207 26.65 17.05 -10.87
CA GLU A 207 25.40 16.28 -10.92
C GLU A 207 25.70 14.78 -11.08
N TYR A 208 25.11 13.96 -10.21
CA TYR A 208 25.17 12.49 -10.28
C TYR A 208 23.83 11.85 -10.67
N GLY A 209 22.76 12.64 -10.79
CA GLY A 209 21.43 12.18 -11.17
C GLY A 209 20.42 13.32 -11.19
N ILE A 210 19.14 13.00 -11.03
CA ILE A 210 18.05 13.98 -10.97
C ILE A 210 18.13 14.70 -9.61
N ASN A 211 18.07 16.03 -9.61
CA ASN A 211 18.06 16.79 -8.36
C ASN A 211 16.75 16.51 -7.60
N TYR A 212 16.84 15.97 -6.38
CA TYR A 212 15.67 15.64 -5.57
C TYR A 212 14.79 16.87 -5.29
N ASP A 213 15.38 18.05 -5.10
CA ASP A 213 14.65 19.28 -4.80
C ASP A 213 13.89 19.83 -6.03
N SER A 214 14.12 19.29 -7.22
CA SER A 214 13.36 19.63 -8.43
C SER A 214 12.01 18.91 -8.53
N LEU A 215 11.77 17.88 -7.71
CA LEU A 215 10.54 17.10 -7.70
C LEU A 215 9.39 17.89 -7.04
N TYR A 216 8.18 17.72 -7.56
CA TYR A 216 6.98 18.23 -6.90
C TYR A 216 6.55 17.28 -5.78
N THR A 217 6.95 17.58 -4.54
CA THR A 217 6.91 16.62 -3.43
C THR A 217 5.85 16.96 -2.37
N GLN A 218 5.10 15.96 -1.90
CA GLN A 218 4.39 16.00 -0.62
C GLN A 218 5.08 15.05 0.36
N ASP A 219 5.56 15.60 1.47
CA ASP A 219 6.23 14.85 2.54
C ASP A 219 5.79 15.30 3.94
N LYS A 220 4.47 15.35 4.17
CA LYS A 220 3.89 15.57 5.50
C LYS A 220 4.05 14.29 6.33
N PHE A 221 5.28 13.97 6.74
CA PHE A 221 5.58 12.74 7.47
C PHE A 221 5.21 12.83 8.95
N GLU A 222 5.15 14.04 9.54
CA GLU A 222 4.69 14.24 10.91
C GLU A 222 3.15 14.25 10.97
N VAL A 223 2.58 13.13 11.38
CA VAL A 223 1.13 12.97 11.50
C VAL A 223 0.69 13.38 12.90
N GLY A 224 -0.19 14.38 12.97
CA GLY A 224 -0.77 14.83 14.23
C GLY A 224 -1.54 13.71 14.95
N THR A 225 -1.72 13.85 16.27
CA THR A 225 -2.41 12.85 17.08
C THR A 225 -3.92 12.82 16.79
N GLY A 226 -4.52 11.64 16.90
CA GLY A 226 -5.97 11.49 16.78
C GLY A 226 -6.46 11.54 15.31
N PRO A 227 -7.79 11.48 15.12
CA PRO A 227 -8.38 11.34 13.79
C PRO A 227 -8.13 12.54 12.88
N ASN A 228 -8.06 13.76 13.44
CA ASN A 228 -7.73 14.97 12.67
C ASN A 228 -6.35 14.89 12.02
N GLY A 229 -5.32 14.46 12.75
CA GLY A 229 -3.98 14.39 12.18
C GLY A 229 -3.86 13.33 11.07
N MET A 230 -4.50 12.17 11.25
CA MET A 230 -4.59 11.16 10.19
C MET A 230 -5.33 11.71 8.96
N TYR A 231 -6.44 12.41 9.18
CA TYR A 231 -7.23 12.97 8.08
C TYR A 231 -6.48 14.08 7.35
N ASP A 232 -5.74 14.94 8.05
CA ASP A 232 -4.90 15.96 7.44
C ASP A 232 -3.80 15.36 6.56
N LYS A 233 -3.21 14.22 6.98
CA LYS A 233 -2.28 13.46 6.14
C LYS A 233 -2.99 12.94 4.90
N TRP A 234 -4.17 12.33 5.05
CA TRP A 234 -4.96 11.86 3.93
C TRP A 234 -5.30 12.97 2.93
N ILE A 235 -5.75 14.14 3.39
CA ILE A 235 -6.04 15.29 2.52
C ILE A 235 -4.78 15.74 1.76
N SER A 236 -3.62 15.76 2.41
CA SER A 236 -2.34 16.10 1.75
C SER A 236 -2.01 15.10 0.64
N VAL A 237 -2.18 13.81 0.90
CA VAL A 237 -1.99 12.71 -0.06
C VAL A 237 -2.96 12.82 -1.23
N LYS A 238 -4.26 12.91 -0.94
CA LYS A 238 -5.35 12.99 -1.92
C LYS A 238 -5.19 14.19 -2.84
N ASN A 239 -4.89 15.36 -2.28
CA ASN A 239 -4.68 16.57 -3.07
C ASN A 239 -3.46 16.42 -4.00
N HIS A 240 -2.38 15.80 -3.53
CA HIS A 240 -1.19 15.58 -4.37
C HIS A 240 -1.45 14.57 -5.50
N LEU A 241 -2.22 13.49 -5.23
CA LEU A 241 -2.71 12.58 -6.29
C LEU A 241 -3.53 13.33 -7.35
N LEU A 242 -4.43 14.22 -6.92
CA LEU A 242 -5.21 15.06 -7.85
C LEU A 242 -4.31 16.01 -8.66
N GLN A 243 -3.26 16.58 -8.05
CA GLN A 243 -2.30 17.41 -8.78
C GLN A 243 -1.53 16.61 -9.84
N ALA A 244 -1.05 15.41 -9.51
CA ALA A 244 -0.36 14.54 -10.47
C ALA A 244 -1.29 14.13 -11.63
N ASN A 245 -2.56 13.84 -11.33
CA ASN A 245 -3.55 13.45 -12.33
C ASN A 245 -3.95 14.62 -13.25
N ASN A 246 -4.10 15.83 -12.73
CA ASN A 246 -4.62 16.97 -13.49
C ASN A 246 -3.54 17.71 -14.29
N ASN A 247 -2.26 17.49 -13.99
CA ASN A 247 -1.13 18.19 -14.60
C ASN A 247 -0.18 17.21 -15.33
N VAL A 248 -0.72 16.34 -16.18
CA VAL A 248 0.06 15.31 -16.88
C VAL A 248 1.14 15.86 -17.83
N ASN A 249 0.99 17.10 -18.31
CA ASN A 249 1.85 17.72 -19.32
C ASN A 249 2.83 18.78 -18.78
N ASP A 250 2.92 18.97 -17.46
CA ASP A 250 3.77 20.02 -16.89
C ASP A 250 5.26 19.63 -16.78
N GLY A 251 5.59 18.40 -17.17
CA GLY A 251 6.95 17.86 -17.18
C GLY A 251 7.56 17.62 -15.81
N LYS A 252 6.81 17.73 -14.72
CA LYS A 252 7.31 17.51 -13.36
C LYS A 252 7.20 16.06 -12.93
N ILE A 253 8.21 15.60 -12.20
CA ILE A 253 8.14 14.34 -11.46
C ILE A 253 7.44 14.63 -10.13
N TYR A 254 6.30 13.97 -9.92
CA TYR A 254 5.51 14.08 -8.69
C TYR A 254 5.95 12.97 -7.73
N LEU A 255 6.24 13.31 -6.47
CA LEU A 255 6.55 12.36 -5.42
C LEU A 255 5.60 12.55 -4.22
N ASN A 256 4.80 11.54 -3.94
CA ASN A 256 3.81 11.55 -2.87
C ASN A 256 4.24 10.56 -1.77
N HIS A 257 4.68 11.06 -0.63
CA HIS A 257 4.94 10.22 0.53
C HIS A 257 3.62 9.85 1.20
N PHE A 258 3.26 8.58 1.10
CA PHE A 258 2.19 7.97 1.88
C PHE A 258 2.65 7.65 3.29
N SER A 259 3.97 7.47 3.47
CA SER A 259 4.61 7.25 4.76
C SER A 259 4.36 8.38 5.76
N GLY A 260 4.48 8.04 7.04
CA GLY A 260 4.36 9.00 8.13
C GLY A 260 4.47 8.35 9.51
N THR A 261 4.61 9.18 10.53
CA THR A 261 4.70 8.77 11.93
C THR A 261 4.21 9.91 12.83
N GLY A 262 3.79 9.59 14.05
CA GLY A 262 3.51 10.56 15.11
C GLY A 262 4.77 11.26 15.68
N GLY A 263 5.92 11.11 15.03
CA GLY A 263 7.21 11.65 15.47
C GLY A 263 7.64 11.08 16.82
N ALA A 264 8.30 11.89 17.64
CA ALA A 264 8.69 11.51 19.00
C ALA A 264 7.48 11.12 19.89
N SER A 265 6.29 11.65 19.58
CA SER A 265 5.05 11.36 20.29
C SER A 265 4.42 10.02 19.91
N ALA A 266 4.92 9.35 18.87
CA ALA A 266 4.40 8.06 18.39
C ALA A 266 4.40 6.97 19.49
N LEU A 267 5.38 6.99 20.40
CA LEU A 267 5.45 6.11 21.56
C LEU A 267 4.27 6.26 22.53
N LEU A 268 3.67 7.45 22.58
CA LEU A 268 2.59 7.78 23.51
C LEU A 268 1.22 7.69 22.86
N ASN A 269 1.13 7.90 21.54
CA ASN A 269 -0.15 8.00 20.82
C ASN A 269 -0.43 6.82 19.87
N ASN A 270 0.54 5.90 19.68
CA ASN A 270 0.48 4.74 18.78
C ASN A 270 0.36 5.07 17.27
N PHE A 271 0.80 6.25 16.82
CA PHE A 271 0.83 6.63 15.40
C PHE A 271 2.13 6.16 14.73
N TYR A 272 2.31 4.84 14.72
CA TYR A 272 3.44 4.19 14.07
C TYR A 272 3.28 4.16 12.54
N PRO A 273 4.37 4.00 11.75
CA PRO A 273 4.32 3.83 10.30
C PRO A 273 3.27 2.81 9.82
N TRP A 274 3.19 1.64 10.45
CA TRP A 274 2.18 0.62 10.11
C TRP A 274 0.75 1.09 10.39
N PHE A 275 0.53 1.92 11.43
CA PHE A 275 -0.77 2.47 11.75
C PHE A 275 -1.18 3.54 10.75
N ILE A 276 -0.25 4.42 10.34
CA ILE A 276 -0.48 5.41 9.28
C ILE A 276 -0.82 4.71 7.96
N ALA A 277 -0.06 3.68 7.59
CA ALA A 277 -0.29 2.93 6.37
C ALA A 277 -1.65 2.20 6.34
N SER A 278 -2.09 1.63 7.48
CA SER A 278 -3.21 0.67 7.52
C SER A 278 -4.49 1.16 8.22
N GLY A 279 -4.40 2.07 9.19
CA GLY A 279 -5.52 2.45 10.06
C GLY A 279 -6.00 1.33 11.01
N LYS A 280 -5.19 0.27 11.20
CA LYS A 280 -5.61 -0.96 11.91
C LYS A 280 -5.32 -0.92 13.42
N GLU A 281 -5.94 -1.83 14.17
CA GLU A 281 -5.72 -1.98 15.62
C GLU A 281 -4.31 -2.50 15.96
N SER A 282 -3.73 -3.30 15.06
CA SER A 282 -2.37 -3.84 15.16
C SER A 282 -1.70 -3.86 13.78
N ARG A 283 -0.38 -4.11 13.77
CA ARG A 283 0.41 -4.19 12.53
C ARG A 283 0.06 -5.37 11.63
N ASN A 284 -0.64 -6.40 12.12
CA ASN A 284 -0.90 -7.60 11.35
C ASN A 284 -1.72 -7.30 10.09
N THR A 285 -1.38 -7.96 8.99
CA THR A 285 -2.03 -7.79 7.68
C THR A 285 -3.53 -8.03 7.74
N ASP A 286 -3.98 -8.95 8.58
CA ASP A 286 -5.37 -9.37 8.78
C ASP A 286 -6.06 -8.67 9.98
N SER A 287 -5.39 -7.73 10.65
CA SER A 287 -5.97 -6.99 11.78
C SER A 287 -7.20 -6.18 11.39
N ASN A 288 -8.13 -6.01 12.33
CA ASN A 288 -9.31 -5.14 12.19
C ASN A 288 -8.91 -3.67 12.04
N GLN A 289 -9.81 -2.89 11.42
CA GLN A 289 -9.73 -1.44 11.41
C GLN A 289 -9.94 -0.86 12.81
N LYS A 290 -9.21 0.20 13.15
CA LYS A 290 -9.31 0.84 14.47
C LYS A 290 -10.51 1.80 14.49
N LEU A 291 -11.42 1.57 15.42
CA LEU A 291 -12.57 2.45 15.66
C LEU A 291 -12.11 3.82 16.23
N ILE A 292 -12.64 4.91 15.68
CA ILE A 292 -12.50 6.27 16.23
C ILE A 292 -13.60 6.51 17.26
N GLN A 293 -14.86 6.35 16.84
CA GLN A 293 -16.02 6.61 17.68
C GLN A 293 -17.25 5.82 17.22
N LYS A 294 -18.11 5.49 18.20
CA LYS A 294 -19.37 4.78 17.97
C LYS A 294 -20.50 5.67 17.45
N ASN A 295 -20.42 6.98 17.71
CA ASN A 295 -21.47 7.92 17.31
C ASN A 295 -21.22 8.42 15.89
N ALA A 296 -22.27 8.51 15.08
CA ALA A 296 -22.20 9.14 13.77
C ALA A 296 -21.72 10.59 13.88
N THR A 297 -20.85 11.00 12.95
CA THR A 297 -20.36 12.38 12.79
C THR A 297 -20.14 12.67 11.30
N ASN A 298 -20.21 13.93 10.89
CA ASN A 298 -19.87 14.32 9.51
C ASN A 298 -18.36 14.63 9.34
N GLU A 299 -17.58 14.61 10.43
CA GLU A 299 -16.14 14.81 10.41
C GLU A 299 -15.43 13.65 9.71
N TRP A 300 -14.33 13.94 9.00
CA TRP A 300 -13.54 12.96 8.23
C TRP A 300 -14.40 12.24 7.19
N GLY A 301 -14.93 13.00 6.23
CA GLY A 301 -15.94 12.51 5.28
C GLY A 301 -15.49 11.32 4.43
N ASP A 302 -14.19 11.22 4.13
CA ASP A 302 -13.63 10.10 3.36
C ASP A 302 -13.34 8.85 4.21
N PHE A 303 -13.32 8.96 5.54
CA PHE A 303 -12.94 7.82 6.39
C PHE A 303 -13.97 6.69 6.35
N PRO A 304 -13.52 5.42 6.50
CA PRO A 304 -14.41 4.27 6.49
C PRO A 304 -15.48 4.37 7.57
N ARG A 305 -16.70 3.99 7.20
CA ARG A 305 -17.87 3.97 8.09
C ARG A 305 -18.62 2.68 7.97
N ASP A 306 -19.12 2.18 9.09
CA ASP A 306 -20.16 1.15 9.07
C ASP A 306 -21.54 1.78 8.81
N ARG A 307 -22.59 0.95 8.69
CA ARG A 307 -23.95 1.47 8.49
C ARG A 307 -24.58 2.07 9.75
N ASN A 308 -23.97 1.93 10.94
CA ASN A 308 -24.38 2.66 12.16
C ASN A 308 -23.74 4.06 12.21
N GLY A 309 -22.93 4.42 11.21
CA GLY A 309 -22.20 5.68 11.15
C GLY A 309 -20.97 5.72 12.04
N GLN A 310 -20.57 4.58 12.63
CA GLN A 310 -19.31 4.46 13.36
C GLN A 310 -18.16 4.77 12.41
N VAL A 311 -17.20 5.55 12.88
CA VAL A 311 -16.07 5.99 12.05
C VAL A 311 -14.83 5.24 12.46
N PHE A 312 -14.11 4.75 11.46
CA PHE A 312 -12.84 4.05 11.63
C PHE A 312 -11.71 4.90 11.07
N TYR A 313 -10.49 4.68 11.55
CA TYR A 313 -9.31 5.28 10.93
C TYR A 313 -9.14 4.75 9.51
N GLY A 314 -8.98 5.66 8.54
CA GLY A 314 -8.57 5.31 7.19
C GLY A 314 -7.04 5.28 7.08
N GLY A 315 -6.48 4.11 6.76
CA GLY A 315 -5.05 3.98 6.46
C GLY A 315 -4.68 4.65 5.14
N ILE A 316 -3.52 5.29 5.08
CA ILE A 316 -3.09 6.03 3.88
C ILE A 316 -2.89 5.09 2.68
N ASN A 317 -2.34 3.88 2.89
CA ASN A 317 -2.20 2.92 1.80
C ASN A 317 -3.55 2.36 1.35
N THR A 318 -4.44 2.06 2.30
CA THR A 318 -5.76 1.48 1.99
C THR A 318 -6.61 2.50 1.24
N MET A 319 -6.77 3.71 1.80
CA MET A 319 -7.51 4.79 1.15
C MET A 319 -6.89 5.23 -0.18
N GLY A 320 -5.57 5.26 -0.26
CA GLY A 320 -4.86 5.59 -1.49
C GLY A 320 -5.08 4.54 -2.58
N THR A 321 -5.11 3.25 -2.24
CA THR A 321 -5.45 2.16 -3.17
C THR A 321 -6.85 2.37 -3.73
N ASP A 322 -7.85 2.54 -2.87
CA ASP A 322 -9.27 2.74 -3.26
C ASP A 322 -9.45 3.99 -4.12
N PHE A 323 -8.66 5.04 -3.84
CA PHE A 323 -8.69 6.27 -4.61
C PHE A 323 -8.08 6.10 -6.00
N ILE A 324 -6.96 5.36 -6.11
CA ILE A 324 -6.27 5.10 -7.38
C ILE A 324 -7.08 4.16 -8.27
N GLN A 325 -7.81 3.20 -7.70
CA GLN A 325 -8.65 2.26 -8.47
C GLN A 325 -9.88 2.92 -9.12
N LYS A 326 -10.15 4.20 -8.82
CA LYS A 326 -11.23 4.94 -9.49
C LYS A 326 -10.89 5.15 -10.96
N SER A 327 -11.85 4.82 -11.83
CA SER A 327 -11.68 4.79 -13.29
C SER A 327 -11.28 6.12 -13.96
N TRP A 328 -11.36 7.24 -13.26
CA TRP A 328 -11.01 8.56 -13.80
C TRP A 328 -9.56 8.99 -13.49
N LEU A 329 -8.85 8.28 -12.61
CA LEU A 329 -7.47 8.59 -12.27
C LEU A 329 -6.54 7.89 -13.26
N ASN A 330 -5.70 8.64 -13.96
CA ASN A 330 -4.82 8.16 -15.03
C ASN A 330 -3.33 8.26 -14.69
N ARG A 331 -2.96 9.07 -13.68
CA ARG A 331 -1.57 9.25 -13.25
C ARG A 331 -1.50 9.60 -11.78
N ALA A 332 -0.63 8.92 -11.03
CA ALA A 332 -0.39 9.15 -9.61
C ALA A 332 1.03 9.70 -9.31
N GLY A 333 1.94 9.65 -10.28
CA GLY A 333 3.36 9.95 -10.06
C GLY A 333 4.05 8.84 -9.25
N ILE A 334 5.13 9.19 -8.56
CA ILE A 334 5.83 8.29 -7.65
C ILE A 334 5.10 8.27 -6.31
N ILE A 335 4.78 7.07 -5.80
CA ILE A 335 4.23 6.90 -4.45
C ILE A 335 5.27 6.21 -3.57
N ALA A 336 5.71 6.86 -2.50
CA ALA A 336 6.60 6.28 -1.50
C ALA A 336 5.80 5.85 -0.27
N ALA A 337 5.62 4.55 -0.08
CA ALA A 337 4.77 3.99 0.98
C ALA A 337 5.56 3.16 2.01
N ASP A 338 5.06 3.12 3.24
CA ASP A 338 5.45 2.14 4.24
C ASP A 338 4.57 0.88 4.06
N PHE A 339 5.15 -0.32 4.06
CA PHE A 339 4.43 -1.59 3.98
C PHE A 339 3.38 -1.68 2.83
N PRO A 340 3.74 -1.33 1.57
CA PRO A 340 2.79 -1.40 0.46
C PRO A 340 2.37 -2.85 0.22
N GLY A 341 1.06 -3.08 0.17
CA GLY A 341 0.48 -4.38 -0.17
C GLY A 341 0.36 -4.58 -1.70
N PRO A 342 0.01 -5.80 -2.13
CA PRO A 342 -0.07 -6.17 -3.55
C PRO A 342 -1.05 -5.30 -4.34
N GLY A 343 -2.18 -4.92 -3.73
CA GLY A 343 -3.20 -4.07 -4.35
C GLY A 343 -2.72 -2.65 -4.59
N LEU A 344 -1.96 -2.04 -3.66
CA LEU A 344 -1.41 -0.70 -3.86
C LEU A 344 -0.39 -0.71 -5.01
N ILE A 345 0.52 -1.68 -5.01
CA ILE A 345 1.58 -1.79 -6.02
C ILE A 345 0.97 -2.01 -7.41
N ASP A 346 0.06 -2.98 -7.56
CA ASP A 346 -0.62 -3.28 -8.82
C ASP A 346 -1.45 -2.09 -9.33
N SER A 347 -2.18 -1.42 -8.44
CA SER A 347 -3.01 -0.26 -8.80
C SER A 347 -2.16 0.89 -9.37
N ILE A 348 -0.98 1.14 -8.81
CA ILE A 348 -0.06 2.16 -9.34
C ILE A 348 0.49 1.76 -10.71
N ILE A 349 0.91 0.50 -10.87
CA ILE A 349 1.47 -0.02 -12.13
C ILE A 349 0.44 0.10 -13.26
N ARG A 350 -0.83 -0.24 -13.00
CA ARG A 350 -1.93 -0.18 -13.99
C ARG A 350 -2.18 1.19 -14.59
N LEU A 351 -1.91 2.27 -13.84
CA LEU A 351 -2.03 3.64 -14.37
C LEU A 351 -1.11 3.89 -15.57
N ASN A 352 -0.09 3.06 -15.77
CA ASN A 352 0.79 3.16 -16.95
C ASN A 352 0.21 2.47 -18.20
N GLY A 353 -0.99 1.90 -18.13
CA GLY A 353 -1.61 1.09 -19.18
C GLY A 353 -1.16 -0.37 -19.18
N ILE A 354 -0.50 -0.82 -18.11
CA ILE A 354 0.00 -2.19 -17.98
C ILE A 354 -1.04 -3.06 -17.30
N HIS A 355 -1.37 -4.18 -17.93
CA HIS A 355 -2.21 -5.21 -17.33
C HIS A 355 -1.32 -6.40 -17.02
N SER A 356 -1.12 -6.69 -15.73
CA SER A 356 -0.37 -7.86 -15.26
C SER A 356 -0.90 -9.16 -15.89
N ASN A 357 -0.07 -10.20 -15.95
CA ASN A 357 -0.49 -11.57 -16.32
C ASN A 357 -1.39 -12.16 -15.21
N GLU A 358 -2.57 -11.57 -15.06
CA GLU A 358 -3.53 -11.88 -14.02
C GLU A 358 -3.93 -13.35 -14.10
N LYS A 359 -3.81 -14.03 -12.97
CA LYS A 359 -4.48 -15.31 -12.75
C LYS A 359 -5.77 -15.05 -12.00
N GLU A 360 -6.86 -15.56 -12.55
CA GLU A 360 -8.19 -15.48 -11.95
C GLU A 360 -8.47 -16.80 -11.22
N VAL A 361 -8.44 -16.77 -9.89
CA VAL A 361 -8.77 -17.93 -9.06
C VAL A 361 -10.21 -17.79 -8.59
N LEU A 362 -11.11 -18.68 -9.00
CA LEU A 362 -12.48 -18.68 -8.51
C LEU A 362 -12.47 -18.97 -7.00
N ILE A 363 -12.89 -18.00 -6.19
CA ILE A 363 -12.90 -18.11 -4.73
C ILE A 363 -14.29 -18.26 -4.14
N SER A 364 -15.32 -17.81 -4.87
CA SER A 364 -16.70 -17.85 -4.40
C SER A 364 -17.67 -17.77 -5.57
N GLN A 365 -18.86 -18.34 -5.40
CA GLN A 365 -19.94 -18.27 -6.36
C GLN A 365 -21.26 -18.22 -5.61
N ILE A 366 -22.17 -17.34 -6.04
CA ILE A 366 -23.48 -17.18 -5.42
C ILE A 366 -24.57 -16.98 -6.47
N SER A 367 -25.72 -17.61 -6.27
CA SER A 367 -26.92 -17.34 -7.07
C SER A 367 -27.69 -16.17 -6.47
N SER A 368 -28.09 -15.23 -7.32
CA SER A 368 -28.99 -14.13 -6.99
C SER A 368 -30.31 -14.29 -7.75
N GLU A 369 -31.42 -13.97 -7.09
CA GLU A 369 -32.68 -13.68 -7.75
C GLU A 369 -32.58 -12.37 -8.55
N SER A 370 -33.50 -12.16 -9.50
CA SER A 370 -33.61 -10.91 -10.26
C SER A 370 -34.14 -9.74 -9.43
N ASN A 371 -34.70 -10.02 -8.25
CA ASN A 371 -35.29 -9.06 -7.33
C ASN A 371 -34.90 -9.41 -5.88
N PRO A 372 -35.05 -8.49 -4.92
CA PRO A 372 -34.93 -8.85 -3.50
C PRO A 372 -35.81 -10.05 -3.14
N LEU A 373 -35.31 -10.93 -2.28
CA LEU A 373 -36.03 -12.09 -1.76
C LEU A 373 -37.32 -11.65 -1.07
N SER A 374 -38.33 -12.52 -1.04
CA SER A 374 -39.59 -12.22 -0.37
C SER A 374 -39.36 -11.79 1.10
N GLY A 375 -39.93 -10.65 1.48
CA GLY A 375 -39.76 -10.06 2.80
C GLY A 375 -38.42 -9.35 3.04
N GLN A 376 -37.52 -9.30 2.05
CA GLN A 376 -36.24 -8.59 2.14
C GLN A 376 -36.31 -7.26 1.38
N LYS A 377 -35.71 -6.21 1.95
CA LYS A 377 -35.67 -4.88 1.31
C LYS A 377 -34.65 -4.79 0.17
N ASN A 378 -33.47 -5.35 0.38
CA ASN A 378 -32.35 -5.24 -0.58
C ASN A 378 -31.81 -6.60 -1.04
N ARG A 379 -31.76 -7.58 -0.13
CA ARG A 379 -31.08 -8.86 -0.31
C ARG A 379 -31.76 -9.69 -1.38
N SER A 380 -31.00 -10.12 -2.39
CA SER A 380 -31.44 -11.01 -3.48
C SER A 380 -30.72 -12.36 -3.50
N SER A 381 -29.79 -12.62 -2.57
CA SER A 381 -29.10 -13.90 -2.43
C SER A 381 -28.98 -14.38 -0.97
N GLN A 382 -28.56 -15.63 -0.81
CA GLN A 382 -28.01 -16.11 0.47
C GLN A 382 -26.66 -15.44 0.78
N ASN A 383 -26.18 -15.62 2.01
CA ASN A 383 -24.82 -15.22 2.37
C ASN A 383 -23.79 -16.06 1.62
N PHE A 384 -22.68 -15.43 1.27
CA PHE A 384 -21.50 -16.06 0.73
C PHE A 384 -20.24 -15.52 1.41
N ASN A 385 -19.17 -16.31 1.31
CA ASN A 385 -17.91 -16.04 1.99
C ASN A 385 -16.86 -15.61 0.97
N ILE A 386 -16.05 -14.64 1.38
CA ILE A 386 -14.74 -14.31 0.82
C ILE A 386 -13.81 -14.27 2.04
N THR A 387 -13.21 -15.40 2.44
CA THR A 387 -12.37 -15.42 3.67
C THR A 387 -10.97 -15.99 3.43
N ASN A 388 -10.81 -16.81 2.38
CA ASN A 388 -9.57 -17.52 2.10
C ASN A 388 -8.99 -17.01 0.78
N LEU A 389 -8.55 -15.76 0.76
CA LEU A 389 -7.92 -15.18 -0.43
C LEU A 389 -6.57 -15.86 -0.68
N PRO A 390 -6.27 -16.30 -1.91
CA PRO A 390 -4.93 -16.73 -2.27
C PRO A 390 -3.89 -15.66 -1.93
N THR A 391 -2.72 -16.09 -1.46
CA THR A 391 -1.58 -15.19 -1.25
C THR A 391 -1.27 -14.42 -2.54
N GLY A 392 -1.01 -13.11 -2.43
CA GLY A 392 -0.79 -12.25 -3.60
C GLY A 392 -2.05 -11.66 -4.22
N THR A 393 -3.23 -11.89 -3.65
CA THR A 393 -4.47 -11.28 -4.15
C THR A 393 -4.34 -9.76 -4.13
N ASN A 394 -4.49 -9.14 -5.31
CA ASN A 394 -4.41 -7.68 -5.49
C ASN A 394 -5.80 -7.05 -5.73
N GLY A 395 -6.82 -7.86 -6.01
CA GLY A 395 -8.20 -7.41 -6.19
C GLY A 395 -9.16 -8.59 -6.42
N LEU A 396 -10.44 -8.27 -6.63
CA LEU A 396 -11.48 -9.21 -7.02
C LEU A 396 -12.01 -8.86 -8.41
N LYS A 397 -12.40 -9.88 -9.16
CA LYS A 397 -13.17 -9.75 -10.40
C LYS A 397 -14.55 -10.39 -10.23
N TRP A 398 -15.58 -9.66 -10.64
CA TRP A 398 -16.97 -10.08 -10.55
C TRP A 398 -17.48 -10.44 -11.94
N VAL A 399 -17.86 -11.70 -12.15
CA VAL A 399 -18.38 -12.21 -13.42
C VAL A 399 -19.82 -12.63 -13.24
N ILE A 400 -20.69 -12.18 -14.15
CA ILE A 400 -22.13 -12.44 -14.12
C ILE A 400 -22.47 -13.47 -15.19
N GLU A 401 -23.14 -14.54 -14.78
CA GLU A 401 -23.67 -15.59 -15.65
C GLU A 401 -25.19 -15.67 -15.50
N PRO A 402 -25.95 -15.02 -16.40
CA PRO A 402 -27.41 -15.12 -16.40
C PRO A 402 -27.88 -16.54 -16.70
N THR A 403 -28.99 -16.97 -16.07
CA THR A 403 -29.56 -18.30 -16.33
C THR A 403 -30.52 -18.34 -17.51
N GLY A 404 -31.00 -17.17 -17.97
CA GLY A 404 -31.90 -17.01 -19.11
C GLY A 404 -31.28 -16.23 -20.28
N THR A 405 -32.11 -15.46 -20.99
CA THR A 405 -31.70 -14.64 -22.15
C THR A 405 -31.18 -13.25 -21.78
N ASP A 406 -31.09 -12.94 -20.48
CA ASP A 406 -30.58 -11.65 -20.02
C ASP A 406 -29.13 -11.45 -20.48
N ASN A 407 -28.77 -10.22 -20.83
CA ASN A 407 -27.39 -9.87 -21.15
C ASN A 407 -26.63 -9.56 -19.85
N ALA A 408 -25.53 -10.27 -19.60
CA ALA A 408 -24.68 -10.06 -18.42
C ALA A 408 -24.25 -8.58 -18.24
N SER A 409 -23.98 -7.88 -19.34
CA SER A 409 -23.55 -6.48 -19.31
C SER A 409 -24.67 -5.49 -18.91
N ALA A 410 -25.93 -5.93 -18.96
CA ALA A 410 -27.08 -5.11 -18.54
C ALA A 410 -27.40 -5.28 -17.04
N ILE A 411 -26.82 -6.28 -16.38
CA ILE A 411 -27.06 -6.56 -14.97
C ILE A 411 -26.08 -5.77 -14.12
N SER A 412 -26.60 -5.09 -13.09
CA SER A 412 -25.78 -4.53 -12.02
C SER A 412 -26.38 -4.76 -10.64
N PHE A 413 -25.53 -4.83 -9.62
CA PHE A 413 -25.94 -5.06 -8.23
C PHE A 413 -24.99 -4.38 -7.24
N ASN A 414 -25.41 -4.32 -5.99
CA ASN A 414 -24.54 -3.99 -4.87
C ASN A 414 -24.14 -5.26 -4.13
N VAL A 415 -23.02 -5.22 -3.44
CA VAL A 415 -22.64 -6.25 -2.46
C VAL A 415 -22.71 -5.63 -1.08
N MET A 416 -23.44 -6.29 -0.20
CA MET A 416 -23.64 -5.85 1.17
C MET A 416 -23.12 -6.89 2.16
N VAL A 417 -22.73 -6.44 3.36
CA VAL A 417 -22.34 -7.31 4.48
C VAL A 417 -23.53 -7.48 5.40
N ASP A 418 -23.89 -8.73 5.70
CA ASP A 418 -24.88 -9.11 6.71
C ASP A 418 -24.30 -8.95 8.12
N VAL A 419 -24.88 -8.02 8.86
CA VAL A 419 -24.44 -7.66 10.21
C VAL A 419 -25.50 -8.12 11.20
N SER A 420 -25.18 -9.19 11.94
CA SER A 420 -26.10 -9.73 12.95
C SER A 420 -26.43 -8.69 14.02
N LEU A 421 -27.73 -8.45 14.25
CA LEU A 421 -28.25 -7.45 15.19
C LEU A 421 -27.87 -5.99 14.85
N GLY A 422 -27.44 -5.73 13.62
CA GLY A 422 -27.11 -4.40 13.12
C GLY A 422 -27.82 -4.10 11.81
N THR A 423 -27.55 -2.91 11.26
CA THR A 423 -27.89 -2.64 9.86
C THR A 423 -26.77 -3.22 9.02
N ASP A 424 -27.11 -4.04 8.02
CA ASP A 424 -26.15 -4.51 7.00
C ASP A 424 -25.29 -3.34 6.48
N SER A 425 -24.13 -3.50 5.82
CA SER A 425 -23.38 -2.36 5.21
C SER A 425 -23.22 -2.51 3.70
N VAL A 426 -23.08 -1.45 2.90
CA VAL A 426 -22.75 -1.62 1.46
C VAL A 426 -21.24 -1.64 1.35
N ARG A 427 -20.67 -2.73 0.83
CA ARG A 427 -19.23 -2.83 0.57
C ARG A 427 -18.89 -2.29 -0.81
N TRP A 428 -19.58 -2.79 -1.83
CA TRP A 428 -19.37 -2.37 -3.21
C TRP A 428 -20.71 -1.98 -3.85
N LYS A 429 -20.70 -0.90 -4.64
CA LYS A 429 -21.89 -0.36 -5.30
C LYS A 429 -21.81 -0.53 -6.82
N ASN A 430 -22.95 -0.76 -7.45
CA ASN A 430 -23.12 -0.76 -8.91
C ASN A 430 -22.11 -1.67 -9.64
N LEU A 431 -21.84 -2.85 -9.08
CA LEU A 431 -21.02 -3.85 -9.74
C LEU A 431 -21.77 -4.40 -10.95
N SER A 432 -21.10 -4.38 -12.10
CA SER A 432 -21.52 -4.99 -13.36
C SER A 432 -20.57 -6.11 -13.77
N ASN A 433 -20.93 -6.84 -14.83
CA ASN A 433 -20.08 -7.91 -15.35
C ASN A 433 -18.67 -7.41 -15.71
N GLY A 434 -17.65 -8.08 -15.18
CA GLY A 434 -16.24 -7.72 -15.35
C GLY A 434 -15.74 -6.64 -14.40
N SER A 435 -16.57 -6.15 -13.47
CA SER A 435 -16.13 -5.19 -12.45
C SER A 435 -14.94 -5.73 -11.67
N LYS A 436 -13.98 -4.85 -11.38
CA LYS A 436 -12.86 -5.12 -10.48
C LYS A 436 -12.98 -4.27 -9.23
N THR A 437 -12.66 -4.86 -8.09
CA THR A 437 -12.72 -4.19 -6.79
C THR A 437 -11.53 -4.57 -5.93
N GLU A 438 -11.39 -3.91 -4.79
CA GLU A 438 -10.51 -4.34 -3.71
C GLU A 438 -10.92 -5.74 -3.21
N ALA A 439 -9.97 -6.46 -2.62
CA ALA A 439 -10.20 -7.79 -2.07
C ALA A 439 -10.33 -7.74 -0.54
N TYR A 440 -11.55 -7.53 -0.08
CA TYR A 440 -11.89 -7.53 1.34
C TYR A 440 -12.45 -8.89 1.78
N THR A 441 -12.09 -9.30 3.00
CA THR A 441 -12.53 -10.57 3.57
C THR A 441 -13.76 -10.42 4.45
N ASN A 442 -14.78 -11.23 4.21
CA ASN A 442 -15.94 -11.37 5.08
C ASN A 442 -16.67 -12.71 4.84
N ALA A 443 -17.27 -13.27 5.89
CA ALA A 443 -18.05 -14.51 5.82
C ALA A 443 -19.56 -14.28 5.64
N LYS A 444 -19.98 -13.05 5.39
CA LYS A 444 -21.40 -12.65 5.44
C LYS A 444 -21.75 -11.68 4.31
N TYR A 445 -21.12 -11.80 3.14
CA TYR A 445 -21.53 -10.98 1.99
C TYR A 445 -22.82 -11.50 1.38
N TYR A 446 -23.63 -10.63 0.78
CA TYR A 446 -24.78 -11.01 -0.04
C TYR A 446 -25.01 -10.01 -1.19
N ILE A 447 -25.63 -10.49 -2.26
CA ILE A 447 -26.01 -9.68 -3.43
C ILE A 447 -27.27 -8.88 -3.09
N ALA A 448 -27.25 -7.60 -3.42
CA ALA A 448 -28.30 -6.66 -3.06
C ALA A 448 -28.68 -5.73 -4.20
N ASN A 449 -29.96 -5.39 -4.28
CA ASN A 449 -30.53 -4.44 -5.25
C ASN A 449 -30.07 -4.73 -6.70
N PRO A 450 -30.30 -5.94 -7.23
CA PRO A 450 -30.03 -6.24 -8.62
C PRO A 450 -30.93 -5.38 -9.53
N THR A 451 -30.38 -4.97 -10.66
CA THR A 451 -31.07 -4.23 -11.73
C THR A 451 -30.70 -4.84 -13.07
N GLY A 452 -31.62 -4.78 -14.05
CA GLY A 452 -31.40 -5.28 -15.41
C GLY A 452 -31.49 -6.80 -15.60
N ALA A 453 -31.74 -7.57 -14.53
CA ALA A 453 -32.03 -9.00 -14.60
C ALA A 453 -33.54 -9.25 -14.64
N THR A 454 -34.01 -10.16 -15.49
CA THR A 454 -35.39 -10.66 -15.48
C THR A 454 -35.50 -12.04 -14.84
N SER A 455 -34.40 -12.78 -14.83
CA SER A 455 -34.26 -14.14 -14.30
C SER A 455 -33.13 -14.25 -13.26
N LYS A 456 -32.99 -15.41 -12.63
CA LYS A 456 -31.86 -15.66 -11.72
C LYS A 456 -30.54 -15.50 -12.47
N PHE A 457 -29.51 -15.09 -11.76
CA PHE A 457 -28.16 -15.03 -12.29
C PHE A 457 -27.15 -15.51 -11.25
N THR A 458 -26.06 -16.07 -11.74
CA THR A 458 -24.94 -16.47 -10.92
C THR A 458 -23.89 -15.36 -10.94
N VAL A 459 -23.35 -15.04 -9.78
CA VAL A 459 -22.18 -14.19 -9.64
C VAL A 459 -21.00 -15.08 -9.25
N LYS A 460 -20.00 -15.13 -10.12
CA LYS A 460 -18.70 -15.76 -9.85
C LYS A 460 -17.71 -14.69 -9.41
N ILE A 461 -16.96 -14.99 -8.37
CA ILE A 461 -16.03 -14.06 -7.73
C ILE A 461 -14.65 -14.68 -7.81
N TYR A 462 -13.77 -14.00 -8.54
CA TYR A 462 -12.40 -14.44 -8.72
C TYR A 462 -11.46 -13.55 -7.90
N ALA A 463 -10.53 -14.15 -7.18
CA ALA A 463 -9.35 -13.44 -6.71
C ALA A 463 -8.42 -13.22 -7.89
N ILE A 464 -7.94 -11.98 -8.05
CA ILE A 464 -6.93 -11.62 -9.03
C ILE A 464 -5.58 -11.72 -8.34
N THR A 465 -4.70 -12.56 -8.88
CA THR A 465 -3.31 -12.74 -8.40
C THR A 465 -2.33 -12.59 -9.56
N ASN A 466 -1.03 -12.47 -9.27
CA ASN A 466 0.03 -12.49 -10.29
C ASN A 466 1.17 -13.43 -9.86
#